data_AF-A0A962ATD8-F1
#
_entry.id   AF-A0A962ATD8-F1
#
_cell.length_a   1.000
_cell.length_b   1.000
_cell.length_c   1.000
_cell.angle_alpha   90.00
_cell.angle_beta   90.00
_cell.angle_gamma   90.00
#
_symmetry.space_group_name_H-M   'P 1'
#
loop_
_entity.id
_entity.type
_entity.pdbx_description
1 polymer ?
#
loop_
_entity_poly.entity_id
_entity_poly.type
_entity_poly.pdbx_seq_one_letter_code
_entity_poly.pdbx_strand_id
1 'polypeptide(L)'
;MTPARMAGAFVALLLTIGLFAGAAWLSTFPTYRQIPADTAVVKLSFSHGADRSASCRRRSPEELAKLPPNMRRPLDCPRTRGPVYTELVIDDQMTFAASLPPSGLWSDGPSRVYRRFILPAGRHVIVARL
;
A
#
# COMPACT_ATOMS: atom_id res chain seq x y z
N MET A 1 -42.14 -32.09 -41.29
CA MET A 1 -41.78 -30.69 -40.95
C MET A 1 -41.80 -29.87 -42.23
N THR A 2 -42.43 -28.69 -42.25
CA THR A 2 -42.47 -27.86 -43.46
C THR A 2 -41.13 -27.14 -43.67
N PRO A 3 -40.68 -26.94 -44.92
CA PRO A 3 -39.41 -26.28 -45.23
C PRO A 3 -39.30 -24.88 -44.61
N ALA A 4 -40.41 -24.15 -44.50
CA ALA A 4 -40.49 -22.84 -43.84
C ALA A 4 -40.15 -22.90 -42.33
N ARG A 5 -40.56 -23.96 -41.63
CA ARG A 5 -40.22 -24.16 -40.21
C ARG A 5 -38.75 -24.49 -40.02
N MET A 6 -38.15 -25.24 -40.95
CA MET A 6 -36.71 -25.54 -40.92
C MET A 6 -35.86 -24.29 -41.18
N ALA A 7 -36.25 -23.47 -42.16
CA ALA A 7 -35.58 -22.19 -42.43
C ALA A 7 -35.65 -21.24 -41.22
N GLY A 8 -36.82 -21.11 -40.58
CA GLY A 8 -36.97 -20.31 -39.36
C GLY A 8 -36.12 -20.81 -38.19
N ALA A 9 -36.09 -22.13 -37.96
CA ALA A 9 -35.24 -22.73 -36.92
C ALA A 9 -33.74 -22.51 -37.19
N PHE A 10 -33.32 -22.58 -38.45
CA PHE A 10 -31.94 -22.34 -38.85
C PHE A 10 -31.52 -20.88 -38.63
N VAL A 11 -32.38 -19.92 -38.99
CA VAL A 11 -32.14 -18.49 -38.73
C VAL A 11 -32.06 -18.20 -37.23
N ALA A 12 -32.98 -18.74 -36.44
CA ALA A 12 -32.95 -18.58 -34.98
C ALA A 12 -31.67 -19.15 -34.37
N LEU A 13 -31.25 -20.34 -34.80
CA LEU A 13 -30.00 -20.96 -34.34
C LEU A 13 -28.78 -20.09 -34.67
N LEU A 14 -28.68 -19.58 -35.90
CA LEU A 14 -27.58 -18.71 -36.31
C LEU A 14 -27.54 -17.41 -35.50
N LEU A 15 -28.70 -16.79 -35.25
CA LEU A 15 -28.80 -15.59 -34.41
C LEU A 15 -28.34 -15.87 -32.97
N THR A 16 -28.78 -17.00 -32.40
CA THR A 16 -28.38 -17.41 -31.05
C THR A 16 -26.87 -17.67 -30.97
N ILE A 17 -26.31 -18.41 -31.93
CA ILE A 17 -24.86 -18.66 -32.00
C ILE A 17 -24.10 -17.34 -32.13
N GLY A 18 -24.52 -16.44 -33.02
CA GLY A 18 -23.88 -15.14 -33.21
C GLY A 18 -23.90 -14.29 -31.94
N LEU A 19 -25.04 -14.26 -31.23
CA LEU A 19 -25.17 -13.53 -29.97
C LEU A 19 -24.21 -14.06 -28.90
N PHE A 20 -24.19 -15.38 -28.69
CA PHE A 20 -23.31 -15.98 -27.68
C PHE A 20 -21.83 -15.87 -28.04
N ALA A 21 -21.47 -16.06 -29.31
CA ALA A 21 -20.10 -15.89 -29.78
C ALA A 21 -19.63 -14.43 -29.63
N GLY A 22 -20.48 -13.46 -29.95
CA GLY A 22 -20.20 -12.04 -29.77
C GLY A 22 -20.02 -11.66 -28.30
N ALA A 23 -20.91 -12.15 -27.43
CA ALA A 23 -20.80 -11.94 -25.99
C ALA A 23 -19.51 -12.57 -25.42
N ALA A 24 -19.16 -13.79 -25.84
CA ALA A 24 -17.94 -14.46 -25.43
C ALA A 24 -16.67 -13.71 -25.89
N TRP A 25 -16.69 -13.20 -27.13
CA TRP A 25 -15.59 -12.40 -27.67
C TRP A 25 -15.39 -11.09 -26.89
N LEU A 26 -16.47 -10.33 -26.66
CA LEU A 26 -16.43 -9.08 -25.88
C LEU A 26 -16.07 -9.30 -24.41
N SER A 27 -16.35 -10.49 -23.87
CA SER A 27 -15.97 -10.84 -22.48
C SER A 27 -14.48 -11.09 -22.30
N THR A 28 -13.74 -11.35 -23.39
CA THR A 28 -12.31 -11.69 -23.36
C THR A 28 -11.43 -10.71 -24.12
N PHE A 29 -12.02 -9.85 -24.95
CA PHE A 29 -11.35 -8.86 -25.78
C PHE A 29 -11.96 -7.45 -25.62
N PRO A 30 -11.13 -6.39 -25.52
CA PRO A 30 -9.68 -6.42 -25.48
C PRO A 30 -9.16 -6.96 -24.14
N THR A 31 -8.04 -7.69 -24.19
CA THR A 31 -7.42 -8.22 -22.98
C THR A 31 -6.92 -7.07 -22.11
N TYR A 32 -7.54 -6.89 -20.95
CA TYR A 32 -7.10 -5.91 -19.96
C TYR A 32 -5.92 -6.47 -19.16
N ARG A 33 -4.85 -5.68 -19.03
CA ARG A 33 -3.75 -5.97 -18.11
C ARG A 33 -3.59 -4.82 -17.14
N GLN A 34 -3.66 -5.11 -15.84
CA GLN A 34 -3.48 -4.09 -14.80
C GLN A 34 -2.05 -3.54 -14.76
N ILE A 35 -1.07 -4.39 -15.12
CA ILE A 35 0.34 -4.03 -15.26
C ILE A 35 0.69 -4.24 -16.73
N PRO A 36 1.23 -3.21 -17.43
CA PRO A 36 1.66 -3.36 -18.82
C PRO A 36 2.56 -4.56 -19.04
N ALA A 37 2.53 -5.12 -20.25
CA ALA A 37 3.51 -6.11 -20.66
C ALA A 37 4.93 -5.57 -20.42
N ASP A 38 5.86 -6.45 -20.05
CA ASP A 38 7.27 -6.11 -19.88
C ASP A 38 7.58 -5.09 -18.77
N THR A 39 6.66 -4.93 -17.81
CA THR A 39 6.86 -4.11 -16.61
C THR A 39 6.60 -4.90 -15.32
N ALA A 40 7.35 -4.56 -14.28
CA ALA A 40 7.17 -5.02 -12.91
C ALA A 40 6.89 -3.83 -11.99
N VAL A 41 6.21 -4.08 -10.87
CA VAL A 41 5.90 -3.04 -9.88
C VAL A 41 6.41 -3.47 -8.51
N VAL A 42 7.37 -2.74 -7.98
CA VAL A 42 7.86 -2.89 -6.60
C VAL A 42 7.16 -1.86 -5.72
N LYS A 43 6.62 -2.30 -4.56
CA LYS A 43 5.93 -1.42 -3.62
C LYS A 43 6.67 -1.41 -2.28
N LEU A 44 7.15 -0.23 -1.88
CA LEU A 44 7.64 0.00 -0.53
C LEU A 44 6.48 0.49 0.33
N SER A 45 6.01 -0.37 1.24
CA SER A 45 4.94 -0.01 2.16
C SER A 45 5.13 -0.60 3.53
N PHE A 46 5.10 0.27 4.55
CA PHE A 46 5.05 -0.15 5.94
C PHE A 46 4.42 0.93 6.82
N SER A 47 4.09 0.52 8.04
CA SER A 47 3.69 1.39 9.14
C SER A 47 4.46 0.96 10.39
N HIS A 48 5.49 1.70 10.78
CA HIS A 48 6.41 1.34 11.85
C HIS A 48 6.54 2.49 12.85
N GLY A 49 6.41 2.18 14.14
CA GLY A 49 6.59 3.17 15.21
C GLY A 49 7.99 3.07 15.77
N ALA A 50 8.83 4.08 15.50
CA ALA A 50 10.12 4.21 16.16
C ALA A 50 9.96 4.32 17.68
N ASP A 51 11.05 4.13 18.39
CA ASP A 51 11.10 4.40 19.83
C ASP A 51 10.75 5.86 20.16
N ARG A 52 10.45 6.08 21.44
CA ARG A 52 10.14 7.42 21.96
C ARG A 52 11.31 8.35 21.68
N SER A 53 10.99 9.59 21.32
CA SER A 53 12.01 10.60 21.01
C SER A 53 12.92 10.92 22.21
N ALA A 54 12.45 10.67 23.44
CA ALA A 54 13.30 10.74 24.63
C ALA A 54 12.94 9.68 25.67
N SER A 55 13.89 9.37 26.54
CA SER A 55 13.70 8.52 27.71
C SER A 55 12.74 9.15 28.72
N CYS A 56 12.08 8.32 29.52
CA CYS A 56 11.26 8.81 30.62
C CYS A 56 12.13 9.50 31.69
N ARG A 57 11.74 10.71 32.11
CA ARG A 57 12.36 11.45 33.20
C ARG A 57 11.55 11.30 34.48
N ARG A 58 12.22 11.17 35.63
CA ARG A 58 11.57 11.26 36.94
C ARG A 58 11.38 12.73 37.34
N ARG A 59 10.16 13.09 37.74
CA ARG A 59 9.86 14.43 38.26
C ARG A 59 10.30 14.54 39.72
N SER A 60 10.86 15.69 40.07
CA SER A 60 11.24 16.04 41.44
C SER A 60 10.00 16.30 42.33
N PRO A 61 10.12 16.18 43.66
CA PRO A 61 9.04 16.49 44.59
C PRO A 61 8.49 17.91 44.42
N GLU A 62 9.37 18.89 44.12
CA GLU A 62 9.03 20.29 43.93
C GLU A 62 8.19 20.49 42.66
N GLU A 63 8.50 19.77 41.57
CA GLU A 63 7.71 19.78 40.34
C GLU A 63 6.35 19.11 40.54
N LEU A 64 6.28 18.04 41.33
CA LEU A 64 5.02 17.35 41.66
C LEU A 64 4.12 18.21 42.55
N ALA A 65 4.68 18.95 43.50
CA ALA A 65 3.92 19.84 44.37
C ALA A 65 3.20 20.95 43.58
N LYS A 66 3.82 21.43 42.49
CA LYS A 66 3.23 22.41 41.56
C LYS A 66 2.05 21.87 40.75
N LEU A 67 1.90 20.55 40.64
CA LEU A 67 0.81 19.93 39.90
C LEU A 67 -0.42 19.69 40.80
N PRO A 68 -1.64 19.76 40.23
CA PRO A 68 -2.87 19.35 40.92
C PRO A 68 -2.77 17.91 41.43
N PRO A 69 -3.40 17.56 42.58
CA PRO A 69 -3.25 16.25 43.21
C PRO A 69 -3.48 15.05 42.28
N ASN A 70 -4.43 15.16 41.34
CA ASN A 70 -4.79 14.13 40.36
C ASN A 70 -3.79 13.98 39.19
N MET A 71 -2.86 14.92 39.02
CA MET A 71 -1.89 14.96 37.90
C MET A 71 -0.44 14.72 38.34
N ARG A 72 -0.20 14.43 39.63
CA ARG A 72 1.14 14.19 40.23
C ARG A 72 1.74 12.84 39.83
N ARG A 73 1.96 12.64 38.54
CA ARG A 73 2.62 11.44 38.01
C ARG A 73 4.14 11.56 38.17
N PRO A 74 4.81 10.59 38.82
CA PRO A 74 6.25 10.68 39.13
C PRO A 74 7.15 10.51 37.90
N LEU A 75 6.65 9.94 36.82
CA LEU A 75 7.36 9.75 35.56
C LEU A 75 6.74 10.62 34.46
N ASP A 76 7.60 11.35 33.76
CA ASP A 76 7.28 12.09 32.55
C ASP A 76 7.85 11.34 31.34
N CYS A 77 6.97 10.73 30.56
CA CYS A 77 7.34 9.97 29.36
C CYS A 77 6.76 10.69 28.14
N PRO A 78 7.59 11.28 27.27
CA PRO A 78 7.08 11.88 26.05
C PRO A 78 6.44 10.82 25.17
N ARG A 79 5.31 11.19 24.58
CA ARG A 79 4.58 10.32 23.65
C ARG A 79 5.15 10.38 22.24
N THR A 80 5.82 11.48 21.90
CA THR A 80 6.42 11.73 20.60
C THR A 80 7.43 10.64 20.24
N ARG A 81 7.44 10.24 18.97
CA ARG A 81 8.36 9.23 18.43
C ARG A 81 9.43 9.86 17.57
N GLY A 82 10.54 9.16 17.41
CA GLY A 82 11.56 9.51 16.43
C GLY A 82 11.07 9.29 14.99
N PRO A 83 11.72 9.92 13.99
CA PRO A 83 11.52 9.54 12.60
C PRO A 83 12.14 8.17 12.31
N VAL A 84 11.66 7.50 11.27
CA VAL A 84 12.21 6.24 10.76
C VAL A 84 12.94 6.53 9.46
N TYR A 85 14.25 6.29 9.42
CA TYR A 85 15.01 6.39 8.19
C TYR A 85 14.79 5.13 7.35
N THR A 86 14.64 5.28 6.04
CA THR A 86 14.39 4.12 5.18
C THR A 86 15.12 4.27 3.88
N GLU A 87 15.79 3.19 3.48
CA GLU A 87 16.46 3.05 2.20
C GLU A 87 15.88 1.89 1.40
N LEU A 88 15.77 2.07 0.09
CA LEU A 88 15.48 1.02 -0.88
C LEU A 88 16.49 1.12 -2.02
N VAL A 89 17.25 0.06 -2.19
CA VAL A 89 18.18 -0.13 -3.30
C VAL A 89 17.60 -1.19 -4.23
N ILE A 90 17.56 -0.88 -5.52
CA ILE A 90 17.11 -1.78 -6.59
C ILE A 90 18.23 -1.83 -7.62
N ASP A 91 18.75 -3.02 -7.91
CA ASP A 91 19.86 -3.24 -8.85
C ASP A 91 21.04 -2.29 -8.59
N ASP A 92 21.48 -2.25 -7.32
CA ASP A 92 22.56 -1.39 -6.81
C ASP A 92 22.32 0.13 -6.92
N GLN A 93 21.13 0.56 -7.35
CA GLN A 93 20.73 1.96 -7.39
C GLN A 93 19.85 2.34 -6.19
N MET A 94 20.27 3.37 -5.44
CA MET A 94 19.47 3.96 -4.37
C MET A 94 18.21 4.62 -4.94
N THR A 95 17.09 3.90 -4.89
CA THR A 95 15.82 4.30 -5.50
C THR A 95 14.95 5.09 -4.51
N PHE A 96 15.13 4.87 -3.22
CA PHE A 96 14.44 5.61 -2.17
C PHE A 96 15.36 5.78 -0.96
N ALA A 97 15.46 6.99 -0.43
CA ALA A 97 16.14 7.28 0.83
C ALA A 97 15.42 8.46 1.49
N ALA A 98 14.77 8.24 2.63
CA ALA A 98 14.03 9.29 3.31
C ALA A 98 13.93 9.07 4.82
N SER A 99 13.95 10.18 5.57
CA SER A 99 13.57 10.21 6.99
C SER A 99 12.06 10.44 7.09
N LEU A 100 11.33 9.44 7.55
CA LEU A 100 9.87 9.47 7.63
C LEU A 100 9.43 9.94 9.02
N PRO A 101 8.84 11.13 9.16
CA PRO A 101 8.39 11.64 10.45
C PRO A 101 7.23 10.79 11.00
N PRO A 102 7.06 10.75 12.33
CA PRO A 102 5.91 10.10 12.95
C PRO A 102 4.61 10.78 12.53
N SER A 103 3.56 9.99 12.39
CA SER A 103 2.23 10.51 12.05
C SER A 103 1.44 11.01 13.26
N GLY A 104 0.32 11.68 13.00
CA GLY A 104 -0.63 12.13 14.01
C GLY A 104 -0.38 13.56 14.50
N LEU A 105 -1.44 14.17 15.04
CA LEU A 105 -1.43 15.57 15.52
C LEU A 105 -0.36 15.81 16.59
N TRP A 106 -0.06 14.79 17.39
CA TRP A 106 0.88 14.84 18.51
C TRP A 106 2.23 14.17 18.20
N SER A 107 2.48 13.79 16.93
CA SER A 107 3.71 13.11 16.51
C SER A 107 4.02 11.81 17.29
N ASP A 108 2.98 11.12 17.78
CA ASP A 108 3.05 9.89 18.57
C ASP A 108 2.62 8.64 17.80
N GLY A 109 2.16 8.83 16.56
CA GLY A 109 1.81 7.77 15.63
C GLY A 109 3.02 7.16 14.90
N PRO A 110 2.81 6.05 14.17
CA PRO A 110 3.88 5.40 13.44
C PRO A 110 4.29 6.22 12.20
N SER A 111 5.54 6.08 11.77
CA SER A 111 5.98 6.52 10.45
C SER A 111 5.43 5.57 9.38
N ARG A 112 5.03 6.14 8.25
CA ARG A 112 4.37 5.40 7.17
C ARG A 112 4.98 5.76 5.82
N VAL A 113 5.07 4.76 4.96
CA VAL A 113 5.40 4.97 3.55
C VAL A 113 4.50 4.13 2.67
N TYR A 114 4.15 4.68 1.51
CA TYR A 114 3.54 3.96 0.41
C TYR A 114 4.10 4.54 -0.89
N ARG A 115 5.03 3.83 -1.52
CA ARG A 115 5.64 4.22 -2.79
C ARG A 115 5.65 3.04 -3.75
N ARG A 116 5.38 3.33 -5.02
CA ARG A 116 5.39 2.36 -6.11
C ARG A 116 6.51 2.73 -7.07
N PHE A 117 7.28 1.74 -7.48
CA PHE A 117 8.37 1.85 -8.44
C PHE A 117 8.03 0.93 -9.61
N ILE A 118 8.06 1.47 -10.83
CA ILE A 118 7.83 0.71 -12.05
C ILE A 118 9.22 0.37 -12.61
N LEU A 119 9.43 -0.92 -12.87
CA LEU A 119 10.67 -1.47 -13.40
C LEU A 119 10.37 -2.24 -14.68
N PRO A 120 11.38 -2.52 -15.53
CA PRO A 120 11.25 -3.54 -16.56
C PRO A 120 10.86 -4.89 -15.94
N ALA A 121 10.20 -5.76 -16.69
CA ALA A 121 10.01 -7.14 -16.25
C ALA A 121 11.35 -7.89 -16.29
N GLY A 122 11.65 -8.66 -15.25
CA GLY A 122 12.88 -9.42 -15.17
C GLY A 122 13.30 -9.76 -13.74
N ARG A 123 14.54 -10.21 -13.60
CA ARG A 123 15.16 -10.49 -12.30
C ARG A 123 15.81 -9.21 -11.78
N HIS A 124 15.42 -8.81 -10.57
CA HIS A 124 15.95 -7.64 -9.87
C HIS A 124 16.50 -8.05 -8.51
N VAL A 125 17.53 -7.35 -8.04
CA VAL A 125 18.03 -7.46 -6.66
C VAL A 125 17.48 -6.29 -5.86
N ILE A 126 16.82 -6.59 -4.74
CA ILE A 126 16.17 -5.58 -3.91
C ILE A 126 16.76 -5.66 -2.49
N VAL A 127 17.24 -4.54 -1.98
CA VAL A 127 17.72 -4.39 -0.61
C VAL A 127 16.94 -3.27 0.07
N ALA A 128 16.29 -3.58 1.18
CA ALA A 128 15.57 -2.60 2.00
C ALA A 128 16.23 -2.48 3.38
N ARG A 129 16.36 -1.25 3.87
CA ARG A 129 16.92 -0.95 5.20
C ARG A 129 16.01 0.02 5.95
N LEU A 130 15.88 -0.20 7.25
CA LEU A 130 15.01 0.54 8.18
C LEU A 130 15.75 0.80 9.49
#